data_AF-A0A1F3VEJ9-F1
#
_entry.id   AF-A0A1F3VEJ9-F1
#
_cell.length_a   1.000
_cell.length_b   1.000
_cell.length_c   1.000
_cell.angle_alpha   90.00
_cell.angle_beta   90.00
_cell.angle_gamma   90.00
#
_symmetry.space_group_name_H-M   'P 1'
#
loop_
_entity.id
_entity.type
_entity.pdbx_description
1 polymer ?
#
loop_
_entity_poly.entity_id
_entity_poly.type
_entity_poly.pdbx_seq_one_letter_code
_entity_poly.pdbx_strand_id
1 'polypeptide(L)'
;MSISKPILMIHEIREDVFKLPLDQYVLTFDDGLFGQYAYLEKILKINTTKYFFISTNIICPENTSQNQHLLKCREAHERFFNNGDLTNYMKWGQIKEISKEKNCHIGGHSHRHQKYDLGKIGLRKLFDELTIDTNKMISSFRENDLDIKSFCFPYNKEYPLYKEILRKNQITLFFGNERIPVENLLESTNNAKDKHPCWPSN
;
A
#
# COMPACT_ATOMS: atom_id res chain seq x y z
N MET A 1 5.68 -5.58 -19.33
CA MET A 1 6.48 -4.33 -19.26
C MET A 1 7.67 -4.60 -18.36
N SER A 2 8.91 -4.34 -18.80
CA SER A 2 10.03 -4.28 -17.86
C SER A 2 10.00 -2.92 -17.18
N ILE A 3 10.04 -2.91 -15.85
CA ILE A 3 10.20 -1.67 -15.08
C ILE A 3 11.69 -1.32 -15.18
N SER A 4 12.02 -0.17 -15.77
CA SER A 4 13.40 0.26 -16.00
C SER A 4 14.03 0.99 -14.82
N LYS A 5 13.21 1.55 -13.92
CA LYS A 5 13.64 2.25 -12.71
C LYS A 5 13.54 1.33 -11.49
N PRO A 6 14.43 1.46 -10.48
CA PRO A 6 14.22 0.83 -9.19
C PRO A 6 12.89 1.28 -8.57
N ILE A 7 12.30 0.41 -7.74
CA ILE A 7 10.99 0.65 -7.12
C ILE A 7 11.23 1.15 -5.69
N LEU A 8 10.74 2.34 -5.37
CA LEU A 8 10.83 2.96 -4.06
C LEU A 8 9.48 2.84 -3.35
N MET A 9 9.51 2.30 -2.15
CA MET A 9 8.36 2.15 -1.27
C MET A 9 8.36 3.29 -0.25
N ILE A 10 7.27 4.06 -0.25
CA ILE A 10 7.05 5.18 0.66
C ILE A 10 5.77 4.87 1.43
N HIS A 11 5.91 4.38 2.67
CA HIS A 11 4.75 4.20 3.53
C HIS A 11 4.23 5.55 4.03
N GLU A 12 5.15 6.38 4.53
CA GLU A 12 4.84 7.67 5.15
C GLU A 12 5.41 8.81 4.31
N ILE A 13 4.55 9.73 3.89
CA ILE A 13 5.01 10.97 3.27
C ILE A 13 5.31 11.99 4.36
N ARG A 14 6.48 12.60 4.25
CA ARG A 14 6.94 13.74 5.06
C ARG A 14 7.70 14.72 4.17
N GLU A 15 7.94 15.94 4.66
CA GLU A 15 8.61 16.98 3.89
C GLU A 15 10.05 16.63 3.47
N ASP A 16 10.76 15.85 4.29
CA ASP A 16 12.12 15.40 4.02
C ASP A 16 12.21 14.42 2.83
N VAL A 17 11.18 13.61 2.61
CA VAL A 17 11.09 12.68 1.47
C VAL A 17 11.19 13.43 0.14
N PHE A 18 10.60 14.63 0.03
CA PHE A 18 10.64 15.43 -1.20
C PHE A 18 12.01 16.04 -1.52
N LYS A 19 13.01 15.90 -0.63
CA LYS A 19 14.40 16.31 -0.89
C LYS A 19 15.20 15.23 -1.62
N LEU A 20 14.67 14.00 -1.71
CA LEU A 20 15.29 12.89 -2.42
C LEU A 20 15.06 13.00 -3.95
N PRO A 21 15.91 12.36 -4.78
CA PRO A 21 15.73 12.32 -6.24
C PRO A 21 14.62 11.32 -6.65
N LEU A 22 13.39 11.60 -6.23
CA LEU A 22 12.23 10.69 -6.34
C LEU A 22 11.86 10.36 -7.79
N ASP A 23 12.18 11.23 -8.74
CA ASP A 23 11.93 11.03 -10.16
C ASP A 23 12.79 9.91 -10.78
N GLN A 24 13.84 9.45 -10.10
CA GLN A 24 14.68 8.33 -10.53
C GLN A 24 14.06 6.95 -10.23
N TYR A 25 12.91 6.90 -9.54
CA TYR A 25 12.28 5.66 -9.08
C TYR A 25 10.86 5.50 -9.63
N VAL A 26 10.34 4.27 -9.66
CA VAL A 26 8.89 4.06 -9.59
C VAL A 26 8.47 4.17 -8.13
N LEU A 27 7.48 5.00 -7.83
CA LEU A 27 7.03 5.20 -6.47
C LEU A 27 5.87 4.26 -6.14
N THR A 28 5.90 3.68 -4.96
CA THR A 28 4.83 2.84 -4.44
C THR A 28 4.42 3.32 -3.06
N PHE A 29 3.12 3.40 -2.84
CA PHE A 29 2.51 3.84 -1.60
C PHE A 29 1.56 2.76 -1.13
N ASP A 30 1.76 2.27 0.09
CA ASP A 30 0.99 1.14 0.62
C ASP A 30 -0.10 1.62 1.58
N ASP A 31 -1.01 0.73 1.94
CA ASP A 31 -2.12 0.89 2.90
C ASP A 31 -3.23 1.89 2.54
N GLY A 32 -2.98 2.87 1.66
CA GLY A 32 -3.94 3.93 1.37
C GLY A 32 -4.10 4.92 2.53
N LEU A 33 -2.98 5.39 3.09
CA LEU A 33 -2.99 6.36 4.19
C LEU A 33 -3.47 7.74 3.73
N PHE A 34 -4.27 8.42 4.54
CA PHE A 34 -4.75 9.77 4.26
C PHE A 34 -3.61 10.76 4.05
N GLY A 35 -2.48 10.60 4.77
CA GLY A 35 -1.30 11.45 4.59
C GLY A 35 -0.78 11.45 3.15
N GLN A 36 -0.86 10.33 2.43
CA GLN A 36 -0.45 10.27 1.03
C GLN A 36 -1.36 11.17 0.15
N TYR A 37 -2.66 11.21 0.44
CA TYR A 37 -3.60 12.09 -0.26
C TYR A 37 -3.44 13.55 0.18
N ALA A 38 -3.20 13.82 1.46
CA ALA A 38 -2.93 15.17 1.97
C ALA A 38 -1.71 15.83 1.30
N TYR A 39 -0.76 15.02 0.83
CA TYR A 39 0.42 15.47 0.07
C TYR A 39 0.29 15.31 -1.46
N LEU A 40 -0.90 14.96 -1.98
CA LEU A 40 -1.09 14.59 -3.38
C LEU A 40 -0.54 15.64 -4.35
N GLU A 41 -0.80 16.93 -4.12
CA GLU A 41 -0.30 18.00 -5.00
C GLU A 41 1.23 18.00 -5.16
N LYS A 42 1.98 17.71 -4.09
CA LYS A 42 3.44 17.61 -4.14
C LYS A 42 3.88 16.33 -4.83
N ILE A 43 3.17 15.23 -4.55
CA ILE A 43 3.43 13.93 -5.18
C ILE A 43 3.27 14.04 -6.69
N LEU A 44 2.19 14.67 -7.18
CA LEU A 44 1.89 14.80 -8.61
C LEU A 44 2.96 15.60 -9.39
N LYS A 45 3.68 16.51 -8.73
CA LYS A 45 4.80 17.25 -9.35
C LYS A 45 6.01 16.38 -9.67
N ILE A 46 6.13 15.18 -9.07
CA ILE A 46 7.23 14.26 -9.34
C ILE A 46 6.95 13.53 -10.66
N ASN A 47 7.79 13.76 -11.67
CA ASN A 47 7.59 13.19 -13.01
C ASN A 47 8.04 11.72 -13.11
N THR A 48 7.29 10.82 -12.47
CA THR A 48 7.50 9.38 -12.54
C THR A 48 6.21 8.60 -12.33
N THR A 49 6.26 7.29 -12.59
CA THR A 49 5.17 6.34 -12.36
C THR A 49 4.95 6.12 -10.87
N LYS A 50 3.68 6.06 -10.47
CA LYS A 50 3.26 5.93 -9.08
C LYS A 50 2.18 4.86 -8.96
N TYR A 51 2.31 4.01 -7.95
CA TYR A 51 1.28 3.04 -7.59
C TYR A 51 0.81 3.32 -6.16
N PHE A 52 -0.51 3.35 -5.97
CA PHE A 52 -1.16 3.42 -4.68
C PHE A 52 -1.85 2.08 -4.42
N PHE A 53 -1.30 1.30 -3.50
CA PHE A 53 -1.80 -0.02 -3.13
C PHE A 53 -2.74 0.11 -1.94
N ILE A 54 -4.01 -0.22 -2.17
CA ILE A 54 -5.07 0.01 -1.19
C ILE A 54 -5.45 -1.31 -0.53
N SER A 55 -5.49 -1.32 0.80
CA SER A 55 -6.10 -2.41 1.55
C SER A 55 -7.57 -2.09 1.81
N THR A 56 -8.48 -2.92 1.32
CA THR A 56 -9.89 -2.49 1.18
C THR A 56 -10.70 -2.56 2.47
N ASN A 57 -10.20 -3.20 3.53
CA ASN A 57 -10.87 -3.23 4.84
C ASN A 57 -10.55 -2.03 5.74
N ILE A 58 -9.61 -1.17 5.33
CA ILE A 58 -9.16 -0.02 6.12
C ILE A 58 -9.50 1.33 5.47
N ILE A 59 -10.51 1.37 4.59
CA ILE A 59 -10.92 2.59 3.89
C ILE A 59 -11.84 3.43 4.78
N CYS A 60 -11.57 4.73 4.86
CA CYS A 60 -12.38 5.67 5.61
C CYS A 60 -13.76 5.86 4.93
N PRO A 61 -14.88 5.82 5.69
CA PRO A 61 -16.19 6.13 5.12
C PRO A 61 -16.27 7.55 4.56
N GLU A 62 -17.01 7.72 3.46
CA GLU A 62 -17.10 9.01 2.75
C GLU A 62 -17.54 10.18 3.64
N ASN A 63 -18.50 9.93 4.53
CA ASN A 63 -19.10 10.95 5.40
C ASN A 63 -18.35 11.13 6.73
N THR A 64 -17.23 10.44 6.93
CA THR A 64 -16.43 10.54 8.17
C THR A 64 -15.39 11.66 8.05
N SER A 65 -15.26 12.49 9.08
CA SER A 65 -14.19 13.49 9.15
C SER A 65 -12.84 12.79 9.33
N GLN A 66 -11.86 13.09 8.47
CA GLN A 66 -10.52 12.51 8.55
C GLN A 66 -9.68 13.23 9.60
N ASN A 67 -8.83 12.47 10.27
CA ASN A 67 -7.90 13.00 11.25
C ASN A 67 -6.82 13.81 10.53
N GLN A 68 -6.78 15.12 10.82
CA GLN A 68 -5.84 16.05 10.21
C GLN A 68 -4.42 15.88 10.75
N HIS A 69 -4.24 15.18 11.88
CA HIS A 69 -2.94 14.73 12.32
C HIS A 69 -2.49 13.55 11.47
N LEU A 70 -1.52 13.80 10.59
CA LEU A 70 -0.91 12.79 9.74
C LEU A 70 -0.05 11.86 10.59
N LEU A 71 -0.66 10.78 11.04
CA LEU A 71 -0.01 9.76 11.86
C LEU A 71 0.93 8.88 11.04
N LYS A 72 1.87 8.26 11.76
CA LYS A 72 2.69 7.18 11.22
C LYS A 72 1.82 5.99 10.84
N CYS A 73 2.25 5.21 9.85
CA CYS A 73 1.55 3.99 9.39
C CYS A 73 1.25 3.05 10.56
N ARG A 74 2.26 2.80 11.41
CA ARG A 74 2.11 1.97 12.61
C ARG A 74 1.02 2.47 13.55
N GLU A 75 1.01 3.78 13.81
CA GLU A 75 0.04 4.42 14.72
C GLU A 75 -1.37 4.35 14.13
N ALA A 76 -1.52 4.56 12.82
CA ALA A 76 -2.80 4.44 12.12
C ALA A 76 -3.36 3.02 12.23
N HIS A 77 -2.52 2.00 12.02
CA HIS A 77 -2.95 0.61 12.18
C HIS A 77 -3.23 0.26 13.65
N GLU A 78 -2.40 0.71 14.60
CA GLU A 78 -2.65 0.49 16.03
C GLU A 78 -4.02 1.07 16.43
N ARG A 79 -4.40 2.24 15.93
CA ARG A 79 -5.74 2.79 16.13
C ARG A 79 -6.76 1.84 15.51
N PHE A 80 -6.70 1.56 14.21
CA PHE A 80 -7.65 0.67 13.54
C PHE A 80 -7.84 -0.68 14.25
N PHE A 81 -6.77 -1.39 14.57
CA PHE A 81 -6.86 -2.72 15.19
C PHE A 81 -7.39 -2.68 16.62
N ASN A 82 -7.15 -1.60 17.38
CA ASN A 82 -7.59 -1.49 18.77
C ASN A 82 -8.99 -0.90 18.91
N ASN A 83 -9.41 0.00 18.00
CA ASN A 83 -10.63 0.79 18.17
C ASN A 83 -11.47 0.95 16.88
N GLY A 84 -11.06 0.37 15.76
CA GLY A 84 -11.77 0.46 14.48
C GLY A 84 -11.70 1.84 13.83
N ASP A 85 -10.78 2.72 14.24
CA ASP A 85 -10.65 4.07 13.69
C ASP A 85 -10.01 4.04 12.28
N LEU A 86 -10.79 4.48 11.30
CA LEU A 86 -10.43 4.55 9.90
C LEU A 86 -10.04 5.96 9.44
N THR A 87 -10.06 6.95 10.33
CA THR A 87 -9.91 8.38 9.99
C THR A 87 -8.55 8.76 9.44
N ASN A 88 -7.54 7.90 9.58
CA ASN A 88 -6.18 8.08 9.04
C ASN A 88 -5.95 7.41 7.67
N TYR A 89 -6.99 6.81 7.09
CA TYR A 89 -6.93 6.20 5.77
C TYR A 89 -7.75 6.99 4.76
N MET A 90 -7.47 6.76 3.47
CA MET A 90 -8.18 7.41 2.37
C MET A 90 -9.64 6.95 2.30
N LYS A 91 -10.45 7.79 1.67
CA LYS A 91 -11.80 7.49 1.21
C LYS A 91 -11.78 6.97 -0.22
N TRP A 92 -12.84 6.31 -0.67
CA TRP A 92 -12.96 5.90 -2.07
C TRP A 92 -12.98 7.08 -3.03
N GLY A 93 -13.65 8.18 -2.68
CA GLY A 93 -13.65 9.41 -3.49
C GLY A 93 -12.25 9.94 -3.76
N GLN A 94 -11.37 9.89 -2.75
CA GLN A 94 -9.97 10.29 -2.84
C GLN A 94 -9.15 9.32 -3.72
N ILE A 95 -9.37 8.01 -3.55
CA ILE A 95 -8.72 6.99 -4.38
C ILE A 95 -9.14 7.14 -5.85
N LYS A 96 -10.41 7.40 -6.13
CA LYS A 96 -10.94 7.67 -7.48
C LYS A 96 -10.43 8.96 -8.09
N GLU A 97 -10.07 9.95 -7.27
CA GLU A 97 -9.39 11.16 -7.75
C GLU A 97 -7.97 10.82 -8.20
N ILE A 98 -7.20 10.15 -7.34
CA ILE A 98 -5.84 9.68 -7.67
C ILE A 98 -5.84 8.82 -8.94
N SER A 99 -6.84 7.96 -9.14
CA SER A 99 -6.91 7.08 -10.31
C SER A 99 -7.07 7.81 -11.64
N LYS A 100 -7.50 9.08 -11.62
CA LYS A 100 -7.65 9.92 -12.83
C LYS A 100 -6.37 10.66 -13.19
N GLU A 101 -5.39 10.70 -12.28
CA GLU A 101 -4.17 11.45 -12.45
C GLU A 101 -3.16 10.76 -13.37
N LYS A 102 -2.39 11.57 -14.09
CA LYS A 102 -1.37 11.08 -15.01
C LYS A 102 -0.29 10.32 -14.24
N ASN A 103 0.12 9.16 -14.78
CA ASN A 103 1.16 8.29 -14.22
C ASN A 103 0.83 7.74 -12.82
N CYS A 104 -0.42 7.84 -12.37
CA CYS A 104 -0.89 7.24 -11.12
C CYS A 104 -1.70 5.98 -11.43
N HIS A 105 -1.47 4.93 -10.66
CA HIS A 105 -2.13 3.64 -10.82
C HIS A 105 -2.63 3.18 -9.45
N ILE A 106 -3.86 2.65 -9.42
CA ILE A 106 -4.40 2.00 -8.23
C ILE A 106 -4.13 0.49 -8.31
N GLY A 107 -3.68 -0.08 -7.20
CA GLY A 107 -3.42 -1.51 -7.05
C GLY A 107 -4.01 -2.06 -5.76
N GLY A 108 -4.09 -3.38 -5.67
CA GLY A 108 -4.56 -4.07 -4.47
C GLY A 108 -3.46 -4.28 -3.42
N HIS A 109 -3.84 -4.22 -2.15
CA HIS A 109 -2.98 -4.55 -1.00
C HIS A 109 -3.69 -5.48 -0.01
N SER A 110 -4.33 -6.54 -0.52
CA SER A 110 -5.21 -7.45 0.23
C SER A 110 -6.47 -6.76 0.77
N HIS A 111 -7.50 -7.53 1.10
CA HIS A 111 -8.63 -7.00 1.85
C HIS A 111 -8.28 -6.86 3.34
N ARG A 112 -7.74 -7.91 3.98
CA ARG A 112 -7.53 -7.96 5.45
C ARG A 112 -6.12 -7.65 5.92
N HIS A 113 -5.14 -7.55 5.02
CA HIS A 113 -3.74 -7.30 5.36
C HIS A 113 -3.17 -8.34 6.35
N GLN A 114 -3.56 -9.61 6.20
CA GLN A 114 -3.27 -10.66 7.17
C GLN A 114 -1.86 -11.27 7.01
N LYS A 115 -1.17 -11.53 8.13
CA LYS A 115 0.04 -12.39 8.16
C LYS A 115 -0.36 -13.86 8.28
N TYR A 116 0.18 -14.69 7.40
CA TYR A 116 0.02 -16.15 7.48
C TYR A 116 1.29 -16.82 8.00
N ASP A 117 1.11 -17.64 9.04
CA ASP A 117 2.13 -18.57 9.54
C ASP A 117 2.05 -19.87 8.73
N LEU A 118 2.89 -19.96 7.69
CA LEU A 118 2.95 -21.10 6.77
C LEU A 118 3.31 -22.43 7.45
N GLY A 119 3.93 -22.39 8.63
CA GLY A 119 4.27 -23.59 9.40
C GLY A 119 3.07 -24.19 10.13
N LYS A 120 1.99 -23.42 10.31
CA LYS A 120 0.80 -23.84 11.08
C LYS A 120 -0.47 -23.94 10.23
N ILE A 121 -0.59 -23.12 9.20
CA ILE A 121 -1.77 -23.14 8.34
C ILE A 121 -1.68 -24.29 7.33
N GLY A 122 -2.68 -25.17 7.31
CA GLY A 122 -2.79 -26.20 6.28
C GLY A 122 -3.02 -25.58 4.89
N LEU A 123 -2.44 -26.20 3.85
CA LEU A 123 -2.49 -25.67 2.47
C LEU A 123 -3.91 -25.36 1.98
N ARG A 124 -4.88 -26.24 2.28
CA ARG A 124 -6.28 -26.02 1.90
C ARG A 124 -6.87 -24.76 2.55
N LYS A 125 -6.65 -24.60 3.86
CA LYS A 125 -7.10 -23.44 4.61
C LYS A 125 -6.45 -22.16 4.09
N LEU A 126 -5.14 -22.19 3.79
CA LEU A 126 -4.43 -21.07 3.19
C LEU A 126 -5.04 -20.69 1.83
N PHE A 127 -5.30 -21.67 0.96
CA PHE A 127 -5.96 -21.44 -0.33
C PHE A 127 -7.33 -20.78 -0.17
N ASP A 128 -8.16 -21.30 0.73
CA ASP A 128 -9.50 -20.78 0.97
C ASP A 128 -9.45 -19.34 1.53
N GLU A 129 -8.56 -19.07 2.50
CA GLU A 129 -8.39 -17.73 3.09
C GLU A 129 -7.89 -16.70 2.06
N LEU A 130 -6.88 -17.04 1.26
CA LEU A 130 -6.36 -16.16 0.21
C LEU A 130 -7.39 -15.90 -0.88
N THR A 131 -8.18 -16.92 -1.25
CA THR A 131 -9.23 -16.79 -2.27
C THR A 131 -10.35 -15.87 -1.77
N ILE A 132 -10.81 -16.05 -0.53
CA ILE A 132 -11.83 -15.19 0.08
C ILE A 132 -11.33 -13.74 0.17
N ASP A 133 -10.08 -13.54 0.62
CA ASP A 133 -9.49 -12.21 0.72
C ASP A 133 -9.39 -11.52 -0.64
N THR A 134 -8.90 -12.24 -1.66
CA THR A 134 -8.79 -11.74 -3.04
C THR A 134 -10.14 -11.34 -3.60
N ASN A 135 -11.15 -12.20 -3.43
CA ASN A 135 -12.49 -11.94 -3.96
C ASN A 135 -13.12 -10.70 -3.30
N LYS A 136 -12.99 -10.56 -1.97
CA LYS A 136 -13.47 -9.38 -1.27
C LYS A 136 -12.78 -8.10 -1.73
N MET A 137 -11.45 -8.14 -1.85
CA MET A 137 -10.66 -7.02 -2.36
C MET A 137 -11.15 -6.57 -3.74
N ILE A 138 -11.28 -7.52 -4.68
CA ILE A 138 -11.71 -7.24 -6.05
C ILE A 138 -13.14 -6.70 -6.08
N SER A 139 -14.07 -7.29 -5.32
CA SER A 139 -15.44 -6.80 -5.22
C SER A 139 -15.47 -5.36 -4.74
N SER A 140 -14.72 -5.00 -3.69
CA SER A 140 -14.68 -3.63 -3.19
C SER A 140 -14.16 -2.62 -4.22
N PHE A 141 -13.15 -2.97 -5.03
CA PHE A 141 -12.70 -2.12 -6.13
C PHE A 141 -13.77 -1.97 -7.22
N ARG A 142 -14.42 -3.08 -7.62
CA ARG A 142 -15.45 -3.07 -8.67
C ARG A 142 -16.70 -2.29 -8.27
N GLU A 143 -17.13 -2.42 -7.02
CA GLU A 143 -18.23 -1.61 -6.42
C GLU A 143 -17.91 -0.11 -6.45
N ASN A 144 -16.63 0.25 -6.61
CA ASN A 144 -16.14 1.61 -6.72
C ASN A 144 -15.64 1.96 -8.13
N ASP A 145 -16.07 1.21 -9.15
CA ASP A 145 -15.75 1.47 -10.56
C ASP A 145 -14.24 1.48 -10.85
N LEU A 146 -13.45 0.73 -10.07
CA LEU A 146 -12.02 0.58 -10.23
C LEU A 146 -11.71 -0.87 -10.64
N ASP A 147 -10.90 -1.02 -11.69
CA ASP A 147 -10.29 -2.30 -12.06
C ASP A 147 -8.79 -2.22 -11.78
N ILE A 148 -8.27 -3.23 -11.07
CA ILE A 148 -6.87 -3.28 -10.67
C ILE A 148 -6.15 -4.38 -11.45
N LYS A 149 -4.94 -4.07 -11.93
CA LYS A 149 -4.04 -5.03 -12.61
C LYS A 149 -2.75 -5.29 -11.84
N SER A 150 -2.55 -4.53 -10.76
CA SER A 150 -1.36 -4.57 -9.93
C SER A 150 -1.70 -4.93 -8.50
N PHE A 151 -0.77 -5.61 -7.84
CA PHE A 151 -0.90 -6.00 -6.45
C PHE A 151 0.44 -5.94 -5.75
N CYS A 152 0.40 -5.39 -4.54
CA CYS A 152 1.52 -5.38 -3.63
C CYS A 152 1.28 -6.37 -2.50
N PHE A 153 2.24 -7.24 -2.22
CA PHE A 153 2.14 -8.19 -1.12
C PHE A 153 2.26 -7.49 0.23
N PRO A 154 1.28 -7.67 1.14
CA PRO A 154 1.42 -7.23 2.52
C PRO A 154 2.75 -7.72 3.12
N TYR A 155 3.45 -6.81 3.79
CA TYR A 155 4.76 -7.07 4.39
C TYR A 155 5.85 -7.52 3.40
N ASN A 156 5.70 -7.20 2.11
CA ASN A 156 6.56 -7.65 1.02
C ASN A 156 6.66 -9.18 0.87
N LYS A 157 5.80 -9.94 1.55
CA LYS A 157 5.93 -11.39 1.63
C LYS A 157 5.17 -12.07 0.50
N GLU A 158 5.92 -12.51 -0.49
CA GLU A 158 5.40 -13.20 -1.65
C GLU A 158 5.09 -14.67 -1.36
N TYR A 159 3.90 -15.10 -1.78
CA TYR A 159 3.50 -16.51 -1.74
C TYR A 159 3.19 -16.98 -3.16
N PRO A 160 3.83 -18.05 -3.67
CA PRO A 160 3.55 -18.57 -5.01
C PRO A 160 2.07 -18.89 -5.23
N LEU A 161 1.43 -19.51 -4.23
CA LEU A 161 -0.01 -19.79 -4.27
C LEU A 161 -0.85 -18.52 -4.42
N TYR A 162 -0.49 -17.44 -3.71
CA TYR A 162 -1.24 -16.18 -3.77
C TYR A 162 -1.09 -15.53 -5.15
N LYS A 163 0.11 -15.56 -5.75
CA LYS A 163 0.31 -15.11 -7.14
C LYS A 163 -0.62 -15.83 -8.11
N GLU A 164 -0.78 -17.15 -7.98
CA GLU A 164 -1.67 -17.92 -8.87
C GLU A 164 -3.14 -17.54 -8.68
N ILE A 165 -3.58 -17.33 -7.43
CA ILE A 165 -4.94 -16.86 -7.13
C ILE A 165 -5.18 -15.47 -7.75
N LEU A 166 -4.22 -14.55 -7.61
CA LEU A 166 -4.28 -13.20 -8.19
C LEU A 166 -4.29 -13.22 -9.73
N ARG A 167 -3.46 -14.06 -10.36
CA ARG A 167 -3.41 -14.23 -11.82
C ARG A 167 -4.72 -14.72 -12.41
N LYS A 168 -5.39 -15.68 -11.75
CA LYS A 168 -6.73 -16.14 -12.15
C LYS A 168 -7.76 -15.00 -12.19
N ASN A 169 -7.50 -13.93 -11.44
CA ASN A 169 -8.31 -12.73 -11.38
C ASN A 169 -7.75 -11.57 -12.23
N GLN A 170 -6.88 -11.86 -13.20
CA GLN A 170 -6.27 -10.88 -14.13
C GLN A 170 -5.37 -9.82 -13.47
N ILE A 171 -4.95 -10.04 -12.23
CA ILE A 171 -3.91 -9.25 -11.58
C ILE A 171 -2.57 -9.89 -11.93
N THR A 172 -1.74 -9.19 -12.68
CA THR A 172 -0.53 -9.78 -13.30
C THR A 172 0.74 -9.00 -13.00
N LEU A 173 0.63 -7.77 -12.50
CA LEU A 173 1.77 -6.98 -12.04
C LEU A 173 1.91 -7.09 -10.53
N PHE A 174 3.08 -7.52 -10.06
CA PHE A 174 3.31 -7.85 -8.66
C PHE A 174 4.45 -7.04 -8.09
N PHE A 175 4.28 -6.61 -6.85
CA PHE A 175 5.24 -5.83 -6.08
C PHE A 175 5.50 -6.50 -4.72
N GLY A 176 6.77 -6.70 -4.36
CA GLY A 176 7.18 -7.44 -3.18
C GLY A 176 8.54 -7.01 -2.64
N ASN A 177 9.42 -7.97 -2.40
CA ASN A 177 10.70 -7.75 -1.70
C ASN A 177 11.74 -6.97 -2.52
N GLU A 178 11.51 -6.77 -3.82
CA GLU A 178 12.40 -5.99 -4.69
C GLU A 178 12.35 -4.49 -4.42
N ARG A 179 11.36 -4.02 -3.65
CA ARG A 179 11.16 -2.60 -3.36
C ARG A 179 12.13 -2.09 -2.31
N ILE A 180 12.65 -0.89 -2.54
CA ILE A 180 13.57 -0.19 -1.64
C ILE A 180 12.74 0.67 -0.68
N PRO A 181 12.84 0.50 0.65
CA PRO A 181 12.25 1.43 1.61
C PRO A 181 12.86 2.82 1.48
N VAL A 182 12.04 3.88 1.48
CA VAL A 182 12.51 5.27 1.41
C VAL A 182 13.41 5.65 2.58
N GLU A 183 13.22 5.01 3.73
CA GLU A 183 14.01 5.19 4.94
C GLU A 183 15.50 4.90 4.69
N ASN A 184 15.81 3.92 3.83
CA ASN A 184 17.19 3.60 3.46
C ASN A 184 17.90 4.79 2.79
N LEU A 185 17.16 5.59 2.01
CA LEU A 185 17.71 6.77 1.35
C LEU A 185 17.87 7.92 2.35
N LEU A 186 16.89 8.12 3.23
CA LEU A 186 16.96 9.16 4.27
C LEU A 186 18.11 8.93 5.26
N GLU A 187 18.37 7.67 5.64
CA GLU A 187 19.51 7.29 6.49
C GLU A 187 20.85 7.54 5.78
N SER A 188 20.96 7.26 4.48
CA SER A 188 22.20 7.54 3.74
C SER A 188 22.50 9.05 3.63
N THR A 189 21.49 9.90 3.76
CA THR A 189 21.66 11.37 3.80
C THR A 189 21.92 11.93 5.20
N ASN A 190 21.61 11.17 6.25
CA ASN A 190 21.76 11.59 7.65
C ASN A 190 22.60 10.55 8.42
N ASN A 191 23.87 10.86 8.74
CA ASN A 191 24.68 10.00 9.62
C ASN A 191 23.96 9.77 10.97
N ALA A 192 23.39 8.56 11.12
CA ALA A 192 22.97 7.86 12.33
C ALA A 192 21.58 8.15 12.97
N LYS A 193 20.97 7.02 13.38
CA LYS A 193 19.91 6.78 14.39
C LYS A 193 18.46 7.05 13.96
N ASP A 194 17.79 6.00 13.49
CA ASP A 194 16.74 5.31 14.27
C ASP A 194 16.23 4.09 13.50
N LYS A 195 16.75 2.90 13.85
CA LYS A 195 16.19 1.65 13.34
C LYS A 195 14.94 1.32 14.14
N HIS A 196 13.78 1.66 13.60
CA HIS A 196 12.54 1.01 14.03
C HIS A 196 11.74 0.56 12.82
N PRO A 197 11.69 -0.76 12.54
CA PRO A 197 10.68 -1.27 11.63
C PRO A 197 9.30 -0.84 12.13
N CYS A 198 8.38 -0.54 11.21
CA CYS A 198 7.01 -0.11 11.51
C CYS A 198 6.21 -1.12 12.35
N TRP A 199 6.80 -2.24 12.78
CA TRP A 199 6.14 -3.29 13.54
C TRP A 199 7.08 -3.95 14.54
N PRO A 200 6.59 -4.32 15.73
CA PRO A 200 7.37 -5.10 16.68
C PRO A 200 7.71 -6.46 16.07
N SER A 201 8.98 -6.84 16.20
CA SER A 201 9.41 -8.22 16.09
C SER A 201 8.70 -9.02 17.18
N ASN A 202 7.79 -9.90 16.80
CA ASN A 202 7.39 -11.03 17.64
C ASN A 202 8.14 -12.26 17.15
#